data_AF-A0A7S2RJ38-F1
#
_entry.id   AF-A0A7S2RJ38-F1
#
_cell.length_a   1.000
_cell.length_b   1.000
_cell.length_c   1.000
_cell.angle_alpha   90.00
_cell.angle_beta   90.00
_cell.angle_gamma   90.00
#
_symmetry.space_group_name_H-M   'P 1'
#
loop_
_entity.id
_entity.type
_entity.pdbx_description
1 polymer ?
#
loop_
_entity_poly.entity_id
_entity_poly.type
_entity_poly.pdbx_seq_one_letter_code
_entity_poly.pdbx_strand_id
1 'polypeptide(L)'
;RGPAAPDFDLFIPPPRQVLTQSSHSSKSLTELGLVPACVIYLSWKSPPQGPCLNSRAVAAMASTLEEVAPAYPAGVALDPEAERAKEHLLRSTGAGAASVSSKRKKPGWMKL
;
A
#
# COMPACT_ATOMS: atom_id res chain seq x y z
N ARG A 1 -12.08 -16.41 -30.86
CA ARG A 1 -11.88 -14.97 -30.59
C ARG A 1 -10.92 -14.87 -29.43
N GLY A 2 -9.76 -14.25 -29.59
CA GLY A 2 -8.84 -14.03 -28.47
C GLY A 2 -9.46 -13.11 -27.41
N PRO A 3 -8.90 -13.04 -26.19
CA PRO A 3 -9.35 -12.09 -25.20
C PRO A 3 -9.26 -10.67 -25.77
N ALA A 4 -10.32 -9.87 -25.56
CA ALA A 4 -10.30 -8.47 -25.95
C ALA A 4 -9.15 -7.75 -25.22
N ALA A 5 -8.48 -6.82 -25.91
CA ALA A 5 -7.44 -6.02 -25.28
C ALA A 5 -8.02 -5.27 -24.07
N PRO A 6 -7.28 -5.15 -22.96
CA PRO A 6 -7.76 -4.44 -21.78
C PRO A 6 -8.04 -2.96 -22.10
N ASP A 7 -9.20 -2.44 -21.70
CA ASP A 7 -9.61 -1.05 -21.96
C ASP A 7 -9.17 -0.15 -20.79
N PHE A 8 -8.11 0.63 -21.02
CA PHE A 8 -7.55 1.59 -20.07
C PHE A 8 -7.15 2.89 -20.75
N ASP A 9 -7.09 3.96 -19.96
CA ASP A 9 -6.56 5.26 -20.35
C ASP A 9 -5.30 5.58 -19.55
N LEU A 10 -4.33 6.22 -20.20
CA LEU A 10 -3.16 6.82 -19.57
C LEU A 10 -3.34 8.33 -19.46
N PHE A 11 -2.99 8.93 -18.32
CA PHE A 11 -3.15 10.37 -18.12
C PHE A 11 -2.13 11.00 -17.17
N ILE A 12 -2.01 12.33 -17.27
CA ILE A 12 -1.12 13.17 -16.45
C ILE A 12 -1.98 14.20 -15.70
N PRO A 13 -1.89 14.31 -14.35
CA PRO A 13 -2.52 15.39 -13.58
C PRO A 13 -1.50 16.45 -13.08
N PRO A 14 -1.91 17.71 -12.78
CA PRO A 14 -3.03 18.50 -13.28
C PRO A 14 -2.61 19.64 -14.26
N PRO A 15 -3.48 20.05 -15.20
CA PRO A 15 -4.83 19.53 -15.48
C PRO A 15 -4.78 18.12 -16.08
N ARG A 16 -5.87 17.37 -15.95
CA ARG A 16 -5.94 15.98 -16.44
C ARG A 16 -5.82 15.94 -17.96
N GLN A 17 -4.69 15.46 -18.47
CA GLN A 17 -4.46 15.24 -19.90
C GLN A 17 -4.42 13.74 -20.19
N VAL A 18 -5.37 13.26 -21.01
CA VAL A 18 -5.42 11.85 -21.46
C VAL A 18 -4.53 11.67 -22.69
N LEU A 19 -3.66 10.65 -22.63
CA LEU A 19 -2.74 10.30 -23.70
C LEU A 19 -3.41 9.29 -24.63
N THR A 20 -4.13 9.80 -25.63
CA THR A 20 -4.75 8.97 -26.67
C THR A 20 -3.81 8.79 -27.86
N GLN A 21 -3.78 7.58 -28.42
CA GLN A 21 -2.96 7.26 -29.59
C GLN A 21 -3.30 8.13 -30.80
N SER A 22 -4.59 8.46 -30.99
CA SER A 22 -5.07 9.25 -32.13
C SER A 22 -4.58 10.70 -32.10
N SER A 23 -4.39 11.30 -30.92
CA SER A 23 -4.04 12.72 -30.78
C SER A 23 -2.54 12.98 -30.63
N HIS A 24 -1.75 11.93 -30.40
CA HIS A 24 -0.33 12.05 -30.04
C HIS A 24 0.58 11.12 -30.84
N SER A 25 0.09 10.44 -31.89
CA SER A 25 0.85 9.46 -32.67
C SER A 25 2.14 10.01 -33.28
N SER A 26 2.21 11.32 -33.55
CA SER A 26 3.37 11.99 -34.12
C SER A 26 4.20 12.80 -33.10
N LYS A 27 3.77 12.86 -31.83
CA LYS A 27 4.42 13.71 -30.82
C LYS A 27 5.50 12.94 -30.08
N SER A 28 6.67 13.58 -29.91
CA SER A 28 7.75 13.03 -29.10
C SER A 28 7.46 13.10 -27.59
N LEU A 29 8.13 12.27 -26.77
CA LEU A 29 8.01 12.34 -25.31
C LEU A 29 8.39 13.72 -24.76
N THR A 30 9.35 14.40 -25.41
CA THR A 30 9.75 15.78 -25.07
C THR A 30 8.64 16.77 -25.37
N GLU A 31 7.97 16.66 -26.52
CA GLU A 31 6.80 17.49 -26.87
C GLU A 31 5.61 17.27 -25.95
N LEU A 32 5.51 16.07 -25.35
CA LEU A 32 4.50 15.74 -24.33
C LEU A 32 4.92 16.15 -22.92
N GLY A 33 6.13 16.73 -22.73
CA GLY A 33 6.64 17.11 -21.41
C GLY A 33 6.93 15.93 -20.49
N LEU A 34 7.21 14.75 -21.05
CA LEU A 34 7.43 13.49 -20.31
C LEU A 34 8.91 13.25 -19.96
N VAL A 35 9.80 14.18 -20.34
CA VAL A 35 11.26 14.12 -20.21
C VAL A 35 11.72 15.26 -19.27
N PRO A 36 12.72 15.05 -18.38
CA PRO A 36 13.52 13.83 -18.21
C PRO A 36 12.82 12.71 -17.43
N ALA A 37 11.81 13.06 -16.64
CA ALA A 37 11.02 12.12 -15.87
C ALA A 37 9.59 12.66 -15.74
N CYS A 38 8.62 11.76 -15.72
CA CYS A 38 7.22 12.09 -15.50
C CYS A 38 6.53 10.95 -14.76
N VAL A 39 5.41 11.29 -14.09
CA VAL A 39 4.52 10.30 -13.50
C VAL A 39 3.27 10.22 -14.35
N ILE A 40 3.01 9.03 -14.88
CA ILE A 40 1.83 8.73 -15.68
C ILE A 40 0.92 7.82 -14.86
N TYR A 41 -0.37 8.12 -14.87
CA TYR A 41 -1.39 7.35 -14.20
C TYR A 41 -2.15 6.50 -15.21
N LEU A 42 -2.57 5.31 -14.77
CA LEU A 42 -3.40 4.41 -15.54
C LEU A 42 -4.78 4.31 -14.88
N SER A 43 -5.85 4.46 -15.66
CA SER A 43 -7.22 4.23 -15.21
C SER A 43 -7.93 3.22 -16.10
N TRP A 44 -8.58 2.25 -15.49
CA TRP A 44 -9.37 1.23 -16.16
C TRP A 44 -10.78 1.74 -16.50
N LYS A 45 -11.26 1.55 -17.73
CA LYS A 45 -12.67 1.84 -18.08
C LYS A 45 -13.62 0.76 -17.58
N SER A 46 -13.13 -0.48 -17.55
CA SER A 46 -13.83 -1.63 -16.98
C SER A 46 -12.88 -2.40 -16.05
N PRO A 47 -13.38 -3.04 -14.98
CA PRO A 47 -12.52 -3.80 -14.08
C PRO A 47 -11.70 -4.85 -14.83
N PRO A 48 -10.39 -4.93 -14.61
CA PRO A 48 -9.54 -5.91 -15.28
C PRO A 48 -9.95 -7.32 -14.84
N GLN A 49 -10.15 -8.22 -15.79
CA GLN A 49 -10.53 -9.62 -15.52
C GLN A 49 -9.33 -10.52 -15.17
N GLY A 50 -8.17 -9.93 -14.90
CA GLY A 50 -6.92 -10.64 -14.66
C GLY A 50 -5.80 -9.73 -14.15
N PRO A 51 -4.58 -10.26 -13.98
CA PRO A 51 -3.43 -9.48 -13.52
C PRO A 51 -3.14 -8.32 -14.47
N CYS A 52 -3.05 -7.11 -13.92
CA CYS A 52 -2.79 -5.87 -14.66
C CYS A 52 -1.32 -5.73 -15.09
N LEU A 53 -0.42 -6.39 -14.37
CA LEU A 53 1.01 -6.38 -14.59
C LEU A 53 1.50 -7.80 -14.86
N ASN A 54 2.53 -7.91 -15.68
CA ASN A 54 3.21 -9.19 -15.92
C ASN A 54 3.82 -9.70 -14.61
N SER A 55 3.63 -10.98 -14.30
CA SER A 55 4.16 -11.63 -13.10
C SER A 55 5.67 -11.43 -12.93
N ARG A 56 6.43 -11.39 -14.04
CA ARG A 56 7.87 -11.11 -14.01
C ARG A 56 8.18 -9.69 -13.54
N ALA A 57 7.37 -8.71 -13.93
CA ALA A 57 7.53 -7.33 -13.48
C ALA A 57 7.20 -7.21 -11.98
N VAL A 58 6.16 -7.92 -11.52
CA VAL A 58 5.81 -7.99 -10.09
C VAL A 58 6.92 -8.62 -9.27
N ALA A 59 7.50 -9.74 -9.73
CA ALA A 59 8.61 -10.39 -9.05
C ALA A 59 9.85 -9.49 -8.94
N ALA A 60 10.17 -8.73 -9.99
CA ALA A 60 11.29 -7.79 -9.97
C ALA A 60 11.09 -6.66 -8.93
N MET A 61 9.87 -6.13 -8.79
CA MET A 61 9.55 -5.13 -7.77
C MET A 61 9.65 -5.68 -6.34
N ALA A 62 9.27 -6.95 -6.14
CA ALA A 62 9.41 -7.61 -4.85
C ALA A 62 10.88 -7.76 -4.43
N SER A 63 11.77 -8.12 -5.37
CA SER A 63 13.21 -8.24 -5.09
C SER A 63 13.86 -6.91 -4.70
N THR A 64 13.43 -5.78 -5.28
CA THR A 64 13.92 -4.44 -4.87
C THR A 64 13.46 -4.00 -3.48
N LEU A 65 12.42 -4.61 -2.92
CA LEU A 65 11.92 -4.27 -1.59
C LEU A 65 12.64 -5.03 -0.47
N GLU A 66 13.18 -6.23 -0.74
CA GLU A 66 13.91 -6.99 0.28
C GLU A 66 15.31 -6.43 0.57
N GLU A 67 15.89 -5.62 -0.31
CA GLU A 67 17.20 -4.99 -0.10
C GLU A 67 17.15 -3.81 0.90
N VAL A 68 15.96 -3.30 1.22
CA VAL A 68 15.75 -2.25 2.24
C VAL A 68 15.10 -2.85 3.50
N ALA A 69 15.53 -4.04 3.91
CA ALA A 69 15.30 -4.44 5.30
C ALA A 69 16.15 -3.52 6.18
N PRO A 70 15.57 -2.64 7.03
CA PRO A 70 16.37 -1.98 8.04
C PRO A 70 17.03 -3.09 8.87
N ALA A 71 18.36 -3.06 8.94
CA ALA A 71 19.11 -3.83 9.91
C ALA A 71 18.68 -3.39 11.30
N TYR A 72 17.54 -3.92 11.78
CA TYR A 72 17.19 -3.85 13.19
C TYR A 72 18.31 -4.60 13.91
N PRO A 73 19.05 -3.95 14.82
CA PRO A 73 19.99 -4.67 15.65
C PRO A 73 19.20 -5.74 16.40
N ALA A 74 19.47 -7.01 16.06
CA ALA A 74 19.06 -8.17 16.83
C ALA A 74 19.75 -8.06 18.19
N GLY A 75 19.11 -7.38 19.15
CA GLY A 75 19.81 -6.98 20.36
C GLY A 75 18.98 -6.17 21.33
N VAL A 76 17.71 -6.53 21.53
CA VAL A 76 17.08 -6.31 22.83
C VAL A 76 16.72 -7.69 23.35
N ALA A 77 17.65 -8.24 24.12
CA ALA A 77 17.38 -9.39 24.97
C ALA A 77 16.13 -9.05 25.79
N LEU A 78 15.06 -9.82 25.60
CA LEU A 78 13.92 -9.78 26.51
C LEU A 78 14.46 -10.18 27.89
N ASP A 79 14.46 -9.21 28.80
CA ASP A 79 14.84 -9.39 30.19
C ASP A 79 14.03 -10.58 30.77
N PRO A 80 14.67 -11.65 31.28
CA PRO A 80 13.97 -12.83 31.78
C PRO A 80 13.06 -12.53 32.99
N GLU A 81 13.12 -11.33 33.58
CA GLU A 81 12.17 -10.88 34.60
C GLU A 81 10.76 -10.60 34.05
N ALA A 82 10.61 -10.23 32.77
CA ALA A 82 9.31 -9.88 32.21
C ALA A 82 8.38 -11.10 32.03
N GLU A 83 8.94 -12.31 31.87
CA GLU A 83 8.16 -13.56 31.78
C GLU A 83 7.65 -14.03 33.16
N ARG A 84 8.40 -13.76 34.25
CA ARG A 84 7.94 -14.10 35.62
C ARG A 84 6.72 -13.29 36.06
N ALA A 85 6.57 -12.06 35.54
CA ALA A 85 5.41 -11.22 35.81
C ALA A 85 4.10 -11.76 35.19
N LYS A 86 4.18 -12.54 34.10
CA LYS A 86 3.00 -13.13 33.46
C LYS A 86 2.44 -14.33 34.22
N GLU A 87 3.29 -15.19 34.80
CA GLU A 87 2.81 -16.35 35.57
C GLU A 87 2.10 -15.95 36.88
N HIS A 88 2.53 -14.85 37.52
CA HIS A 88 1.89 -14.39 38.76
C HIS A 88 0.51 -13.75 38.53
N LEU A 89 0.26 -13.24 37.31
CA LEU A 89 -1.04 -12.66 36.94
C LEU A 89 -2.09 -13.74 36.63
N LEU A 90 -1.68 -14.92 36.13
CA LEU A 90 -2.58 -16.03 35.80
C LEU A 90 -3.03 -16.86 37.01
N ARG A 91 -2.33 -16.78 38.15
CA ARG A 91 -2.75 -17.42 39.41
C ARG A 91 -3.65 -16.56 40.29
N SER A 92 -3.85 -15.29 39.95
CA SER A 92 -4.57 -14.31 40.79
C SER A 92 -6.03 -14.08 40.35
N THR A 93 -6.47 -14.67 39.23
CA THR A 93 -7.87 -14.61 38.75
C THR A 93 -8.71 -15.75 39.30
N GLY A 94 -8.74 -15.86 40.62
CA GLY A 94 -9.81 -16.50 41.37
C GLY A 94 -10.63 -15.43 42.07
N ALA A 95 -11.91 -15.32 41.71
CA ALA A 95 -12.94 -14.44 42.27
C ALA A 95 -13.03 -13.00 41.71
N GLY A 96 -14.24 -12.66 41.23
CA GLY A 96 -14.69 -11.28 41.11
C GLY A 96 -14.98 -10.81 39.69
N ALA A 97 -16.11 -11.23 39.13
CA ALA A 97 -16.75 -10.51 38.03
C ALA A 97 -17.15 -9.10 38.52
N ALA A 98 -16.47 -8.07 38.04
CA ALA A 98 -16.91 -6.69 38.13
C ALA A 98 -16.68 -6.01 36.79
N SER A 99 -17.77 -5.61 36.14
CA SER A 99 -17.78 -4.96 34.83
C SER A 99 -17.18 -3.56 34.93
N VAL A 100 -16.02 -3.34 34.30
CA VAL A 100 -15.45 -2.00 34.13
C VAL A 100 -15.81 -1.50 32.74
N SER A 101 -16.87 -0.68 32.69
CA SER A 101 -17.29 0.09 31.52
C SER A 101 -16.18 1.07 31.12
N SER A 102 -15.46 0.74 30.04
CA SER A 102 -14.47 1.64 29.43
C SER A 102 -15.17 2.77 28.67
N LYS A 103 -15.30 3.94 29.28
CA LYS A 103 -15.67 5.20 28.60
C LYS A 103 -14.58 5.54 27.56
N ARG A 104 -14.78 5.19 26.30
CA ARG A 104 -14.00 5.70 25.15
C ARG A 104 -14.20 7.21 25.05
N LYS A 105 -13.17 8.00 25.36
CA LYS A 105 -13.09 9.39 24.92
C LYS A 105 -12.95 9.39 23.39
N LYS A 106 -13.87 10.04 22.68
CA LYS A 106 -13.77 10.22 21.23
C LYS A 106 -12.56 11.12 20.93
N PRO A 107 -11.71 10.76 19.95
CA PRO A 107 -10.57 11.60 19.58
C PRO A 107 -11.05 12.88 18.88
N GLY A 108 -10.33 13.99 19.13
CA GLY A 108 -10.75 15.37 18.88
C GLY A 108 -10.95 15.80 17.42
N TRP A 109 -10.84 14.91 16.44
CA TRP A 109 -11.04 15.20 15.02
C TRP A 109 -12.49 14.98 14.55
N MET A 110 -13.37 14.43 15.41
CA MET A 110 -14.81 14.23 15.10
C MET A 110 -15.69 15.46 15.42
N LYS A 111 -15.16 16.68 15.33
CA LYS A 111 -15.98 17.91 15.38
C LYS A 111 -15.78 18.68 14.08
N LEU A 112 -16.59 18.32 13.09
CA LEU A 112 -16.92 19.12 11.90
C LEU A 112 -18.44 19.12 11.78
#